data_AF-A0A3N5LL44-F1
#
_entry.id   AF-A0A3N5LL44-F1
#
_cell.length_a   1.000
_cell.length_b   1.000
_cell.length_c   1.000
_cell.angle_alpha   90.00
_cell.angle_beta   90.00
_cell.angle_gamma   90.00
#
_symmetry.space_group_name_H-M   'P 1'
#
loop_
_entity.id
_entity.type
_entity.pdbx_description
1 polymer ?
#
loop_
_entity_poly.entity_id
_entity_poly.type
_entity_poly.pdbx_seq_one_letter_code
_entity_poly.pdbx_strand_id
1 'polypeptide(L)' 'MGDTLKQRYQGWRAVVLAAAASPYKAIGLRPSRSIELMNGSIPSRLLFFDLYAGSRRAPRTPPPT' A
#
# COMPACT_ATOMS: atom_id res chain seq x y z
N MET A 1 5.86 1.89 -8.06
CA MET A 1 4.81 2.71 -7.39
C MET A 1 4.90 2.64 -5.87
N GLY A 2 4.91 1.45 -5.25
CA GLY A 2 4.96 1.34 -3.77
C GLY A 2 6.15 2.02 -3.11
N ASP A 3 7.34 1.89 -3.70
CA ASP A 3 8.55 2.55 -3.17
C ASP A 3 8.40 4.08 -3.19
N THR A 4 7.88 4.65 -4.29
CA THR A 4 7.61 6.08 -4.39
C THR A 4 6.64 6.54 -3.30
N LEU A 5 5.54 5.80 -3.08
CA LEU A 5 4.57 6.10 -2.03
C LEU A 5 5.22 6.13 -0.64
N LYS A 6 6.01 5.10 -0.31
CA LYS A 6 6.72 5.03 0.98
C LYS A 6 7.84 6.05 1.15
N GLN A 7 8.55 6.41 0.07
CA GLN A 7 9.71 7.30 0.18
C GLN A 7 9.30 8.78 0.18
N ARG A 8 8.32 9.15 -0.65
CA ARG A 8 7.98 10.55 -0.92
C ARG A 8 6.77 11.04 -0.13
N TYR A 9 5.90 10.13 0.34
CA TYR A 9 4.61 10.49 0.96
C TYR A 9 4.43 9.87 2.36
N GLN A 10 5.50 9.85 3.15
CA GLN A 10 5.42 9.42 4.55
C GLN A 10 4.48 10.33 5.35
N GLY A 11 3.70 9.75 6.24
CA GLY A 11 2.65 10.42 7.02
C GLY A 11 1.29 10.50 6.32
N TRP A 12 1.19 10.11 5.05
CA TRP A 12 -0.06 10.27 4.28
C TRP A 12 -0.95 9.02 4.31
N ARG A 13 -2.22 9.22 3.98
CA ARG A 13 -3.13 8.16 3.55
C ARG A 13 -3.31 8.22 2.05
N ALA A 14 -2.84 7.20 1.35
CA ALA A 14 -3.09 7.04 -0.08
C ALA A 14 -4.28 6.10 -0.32
N VAL A 15 -5.12 6.44 -1.30
CA VAL A 15 -6.21 5.59 -1.78
C VAL A 15 -6.04 5.37 -3.27
N VAL A 16 -6.00 4.12 -3.70
CA VAL A 16 -5.86 3.74 -5.11
C VAL A 16 -7.16 3.10 -5.58
N LEU A 17 -7.76 3.65 -6.63
CA LEU A 17 -8.82 3.00 -7.39
C LEU A 17 -8.19 2.15 -8.49
N ALA A 18 -8.44 0.85 -8.47
CA ALA A 18 -7.91 -0.08 -9.46
C ALA A 18 -9.00 -1.02 -9.97
N ALA A 19 -9.00 -1.30 -11.27
CA ALA A 19 -9.85 -2.35 -11.83
C ALA A 19 -9.47 -3.71 -11.21
N ALA A 20 -10.45 -4.57 -10.94
CA ALA A 20 -10.25 -5.87 -10.31
C ALA A 20 -9.35 -6.80 -11.15
N ALA A 21 -9.40 -6.66 -12.47
CA ALA A 21 -8.55 -7.40 -13.42
C ALA A 21 -7.11 -6.84 -13.54
N SER A 22 -6.81 -5.68 -12.96
CA SER A 22 -5.47 -5.09 -13.04
C SER A 22 -4.47 -5.79 -12.11
N PRO A 23 -3.15 -5.73 -12.37
CA PRO A 23 -2.13 -6.30 -11.51
C PRO A 23 -1.85 -5.41 -10.28
N TYR A 24 -2.89 -4.93 -9.58
CA TYR A 24 -2.75 -3.95 -8.48
C TYR A 24 -1.86 -4.44 -7.33
N LYS A 25 -1.65 -5.76 -7.17
CA LYS A 25 -0.70 -6.33 -6.21
C LYS A 25 0.76 -5.94 -6.51
N ALA A 26 1.09 -5.59 -7.76
CA ALA A 26 2.40 -5.09 -8.16
C ALA A 26 2.77 -3.74 -7.51
N ILE A 27 1.82 -3.06 -6.84
CA ILE A 27 2.13 -1.91 -5.99
C ILE A 27 3.13 -2.31 -4.88
N GLY A 28 3.14 -3.56 -4.43
CA GLY A 28 4.11 -4.05 -3.44
C GLY A 28 3.85 -3.54 -2.01
N LEU A 29 2.68 -2.93 -1.78
CA LEU A 29 2.23 -2.49 -0.47
C LEU A 29 1.03 -3.32 -0.03
N ARG A 30 0.95 -3.63 1.27
CA ARG A 30 -0.24 -4.25 1.86
C ARG A 30 -1.27 -3.16 2.17
N PRO A 31 -2.48 -3.22 1.61
CA PRO A 31 -3.53 -2.27 1.96
C PRO A 31 -3.99 -2.51 3.40
N SER A 32 -4.32 -1.43 4.12
CA SER A 32 -4.95 -1.50 5.44
C SER A 32 -6.45 -1.79 5.33
N ARG A 33 -7.08 -1.33 4.25
CA ARG A 33 -8.47 -1.62 3.91
C ARG A 33 -8.62 -1.82 2.40
N SER A 34 -9.55 -2.68 2.02
CA SER A 34 -9.94 -2.92 0.63
C SER A 34 -11.46 -2.89 0.55
N ILE A 35 -12.02 -2.14 -0.41
CA ILE A 35 -13.45 -2.08 -0.68
C ILE A 35 -13.69 -2.44 -2.14
N GLU A 36 -14.53 -3.43 -2.39
CA GLU A 36 -14.96 -3.78 -3.75
C GLU A 36 -16.10 -2.87 -4.19
N LEU A 37 -16.05 -2.38 -5.42
CA LEU A 37 -17.08 -1.52 -5.99
C LEU A 37 -17.12 -1.63 -7.51
N MET A 38 -18.16 -1.04 -8.10
CA MET A 38 -18.27 -0.83 -9.54
C MET A 38 -17.87 0.60 -9.89
N ASN A 39 -16.86 0.78 -10.75
CA ASN A 39 -16.54 2.07 -11.35
C ASN A 39 -17.25 2.16 -12.71
N GLY A 40 -18.52 2.56 -12.69
CA GLY A 40 -19.44 2.37 -13.82
C GLY A 40 -19.73 0.88 -14.01
N SER A 41 -19.44 0.34 -15.19
CA SER A 41 -19.56 -1.10 -15.49
C SER A 41 -18.28 -1.91 -15.24
N ILE A 42 -17.25 -1.30 -14.62
CA ILE A 42 -15.95 -1.94 -14.40
C ILE A 42 -15.82 -2.40 -12.93
N PRO A 43 -15.73 -3.72 -12.68
CA PRO A 43 -15.38 -4.23 -11.36
C PRO A 43 -14.05 -3.67 -10.89
N SER A 44 -14.06 -3.04 -9.72
CA SER A 44 -12.93 -2.26 -9.21
C SER A 44 -12.81 -2.41 -7.70
N ARG A 45 -11.71 -1.87 -7.17
CA ARG A 45 -11.41 -1.90 -5.75
C ARG A 45 -10.75 -0.59 -5.33
N LEU A 46 -11.17 -0.08 -4.17
CA LEU A 46 -10.44 0.98 -3.46
C LEU A 46 -9.49 0.34 -2.46
N LEU A 47 -8.19 0.60 -2.65
CA LEU A 47 -7.11 0.11 -1.82
C LEU A 47 -6.57 1.25 -0.97
N PHE A 48 -6.66 1.12 0.35
CA PHE A 48 -6.19 2.13 1.30
C PHE A 48 -4.80 1.76 1.79
N PHE A 49 -3.89 2.72 1.79
CA PHE A 49 -2.53 2.57 2.29
C PHE A 49 -2.24 3.67 3.30
N ASP A 50 -1.99 3.27 4.55
CA ASP A 50 -1.45 4.17 5.56
C ASP A 50 0.08 4.16 5.47
N LEU A 51 0.65 5.28 5.03
CA LEU A 51 2.08 5.43 4.71
C LEU A 51 2.83 5.99 5.92
N TYR A 52 2.88 5.24 7.03
CA TYR A 52 3.55 5.70 8.25
C TYR A 52 5.04 6.01 8.02
N ALA A 53 5.54 7.05 8.72
CA ALA A 53 6.96 7.33 8.79
C ALA A 53 7.70 6.21 9.54
N GLY A 54 8.87 5.82 9.03
CA GLY A 54 9.71 4.76 9.61
C GLY A 54 9.43 3.35 9.08
N SER A 55 10.12 2.37 9.66
CA SER A 55 10.03 0.96 9.27
C SER A 55 9.44 0.14 10.42
N ARG A 56 8.52 -0.79 10.13
CA ARG A 56 8.09 -1.82 11.10
C ARG A 56 9.14 -2.93 11.30
N ARG A 57 10.32 -2.84 10.69
CA ARG A 57 11.39 -3.81 10.95
C ARG A 57 11.92 -3.54 12.36
N ALA A 58 11.87 -4.56 13.21
CA ALA A 58 12.60 -4.53 14.47
C ALA A 58 14.08 -4.19 14.18
N PRO A 59 14.74 -3.37 15.02
CA PRO A 59 16.17 -3.17 14.92
C PRO A 59 16.86 -4.54 14.91
N ARG A 60 17.78 -4.78 13.97
CA ARG A 60 18.63 -5.96 14.05
C ARG A 60 19.51 -5.81 15.29
N THR A 61 19.23 -6.56 16.34
CA THR A 61 20.18 -6.71 17.46
C THR A 61 21.43 -7.37 16.89
N PRO A 62 22.62 -6.73 16.94
CA PRO A 62 23.86 -7.41 16.57
C PRO A 62 24.14 -8.55 17.57
N PRO A 63 24.76 -9.66 17.11
CA PRO A 63 25.10 -10.76 18.00
C PRO A 63 26.08 -10.31 19.09
N PRO A 64 26.02 -10.90 20.30
CA PRO A 64 26.99 -10.61 21.36
C PRO A 64 28.39 -11.07 20.94
N THR A 65 29.39 -10.22 21.23
CA THR A 65 30.83 -10.46 21.00
C THR A 65 31.36 -11.59 21.86
#